data_AF-A0AAU4DBK2-F1
#
_entry.id   AF-A0AAU4DBK2-F1
#
_cell.length_a   1.000
_cell.length_b   1.000
_cell.length_c   1.000
_cell.angle_alpha   90.00
_cell.angle_beta   90.00
_cell.angle_gamma   90.00
#
_symmetry.space_group_name_H-M   'P 1'
#
loop_
_entity.id
_entity.type
_entity.pdbx_description
1 polymer ?
#
loop_
_entity_poly.entity_id
_entity_poly.type
_entity_poly.pdbx_seq_one_letter_code
_entity_poly.pdbx_strand_id
1 'polypeptide(L)'
;MRLSPPACDNINYVHIDFDSDRLTQRVNTKDLSSAEAAAFDMGWAGCITQVLETERGRSAGLLPKDADATLSSCRAAASGGGLEQVSIDSQRDMADKGLVPGAAICVITDQKRVAMAKIDKVTWATNPTIDFSVTTWG
;
A
#
# COMPACT_ATOMS: atom_id res chain seq x y z
N MET A 1 2.38 -6.02 10.42
CA MET A 1 1.00 -5.87 9.93
C MET A 1 0.75 -6.80 8.76
N ARG A 2 -0.49 -7.20 8.47
CA ARG A 2 -0.85 -8.03 7.32
C ARG A 2 -1.96 -7.40 6.50
N LEU A 3 -1.72 -7.18 5.22
CA LEU A 3 -2.74 -6.90 4.21
C LEU A 3 -3.21 -8.20 3.58
N SER A 4 -4.51 -8.31 3.37
CA SER A 4 -5.14 -9.40 2.64
C SER A 4 -6.33 -8.82 1.91
N PRO A 5 -6.57 -9.22 0.65
CA PRO A 5 -7.64 -8.66 -0.13
C PRO A 5 -8.97 -8.86 0.53
N PRO A 6 -9.93 -8.02 0.13
CA PRO A 6 -11.32 -8.27 0.41
C PRO A 6 -11.78 -9.59 -0.24
N ALA A 7 -12.80 -10.21 0.35
CA ALA A 7 -13.41 -11.40 -0.22
C ALA A 7 -14.12 -11.06 -1.56
N CYS A 8 -14.12 -12.03 -2.48
CA CYS A 8 -14.60 -11.88 -3.86
C CYS A 8 -16.10 -11.62 -4.03
N ASP A 9 -16.85 -11.65 -2.94
CA ASP A 9 -18.30 -11.53 -2.89
C ASP A 9 -18.78 -10.10 -2.61
N ASN A 10 -17.88 -9.15 -2.34
CA ASN A 10 -18.25 -7.77 -1.99
C ASN A 10 -17.25 -6.75 -2.57
N ILE A 11 -17.74 -5.57 -2.95
CA ILE A 11 -16.95 -4.39 -3.39
C ILE A 11 -16.27 -3.76 -2.16
N ASN A 12 -15.50 -4.55 -1.45
CA ASN A 12 -14.77 -4.12 -0.29
C ASN A 12 -13.40 -3.63 -0.77
N TYR A 13 -12.90 -2.59 -0.12
CA TYR A 13 -11.54 -2.10 -0.24
C TYR A 13 -10.90 -2.25 1.14
N VAL A 14 -9.61 -2.56 1.16
CA VAL A 14 -8.80 -2.34 2.36
C VAL A 14 -8.09 -1.02 2.16
N HIS A 15 -8.54 0.02 2.85
CA HIS A 15 -7.80 1.27 2.87
C HIS A 15 -6.71 1.21 3.93
N ILE A 16 -5.63 1.93 3.66
CA ILE A 16 -4.41 1.98 4.45
C ILE A 16 -4.16 3.45 4.79
N ASP A 17 -3.94 3.72 6.07
CA ASP A 17 -3.62 5.03 6.62
C ASP A 17 -2.36 4.84 7.48
N PHE A 18 -1.21 5.22 6.95
CA PHE A 18 0.09 4.81 7.50
C PHE A 18 0.51 5.60 8.74
N ASP A 19 -0.16 6.70 9.06
CA ASP A 19 0.16 7.53 10.23
C ASP A 19 -0.95 7.60 11.28
N SER A 20 -1.91 6.69 11.18
CA SER A 20 -2.97 6.44 12.16
C SER A 20 -2.70 5.23 13.05
N ASP A 21 -3.27 5.25 14.26
CA ASP A 21 -3.29 4.12 15.19
C ASP A 21 -4.01 2.89 14.60
N ARG A 22 -4.88 3.10 13.61
CA ARG A 22 -5.58 2.05 12.88
C ARG A 22 -5.15 2.02 11.43
N LEU A 23 -3.99 1.41 11.20
CA LEU A 23 -3.31 1.35 9.90
C LEU A 23 -4.15 0.83 8.73
N THR A 24 -5.10 -0.09 8.95
CA THR A 24 -5.98 -0.58 7.87
C THR A 24 -7.42 -0.65 8.29
N GLN A 25 -8.30 -0.34 7.34
CA GLN A 25 -9.73 -0.44 7.50
C GLN A 25 -10.34 -1.14 6.28
N ARG A 26 -11.11 -2.20 6.55
CA ARG A 26 -11.98 -2.81 5.56
C ARG A 26 -13.27 -2.03 5.50
N VAL A 27 -13.57 -1.50 4.34
CA VAL A 27 -14.75 -0.67 4.10
C VAL A 27 -15.38 -1.09 2.78
N ASN A 28 -16.70 -0.98 2.72
CA ASN A 28 -17.41 -1.03 1.45
C ASN A 28 -17.36 0.38 0.87
N THR A 29 -16.84 0.54 -0.35
CA THR A 29 -16.64 1.88 -0.93
C THR A 29 -17.93 2.63 -1.18
N LYS A 30 -19.08 1.94 -1.21
CA LYS A 30 -20.40 2.58 -1.27
C LYS A 30 -20.77 3.33 0.01
N ASP A 31 -20.12 3.00 1.12
CA ASP A 31 -20.42 3.53 2.44
C ASP A 31 -19.47 4.66 2.85
N LEU A 32 -18.44 4.97 2.04
CA LEU A 32 -17.51 6.07 2.27
C LEU A 32 -17.91 7.31 1.45
N SER A 33 -17.97 8.45 2.11
CA SER A 33 -17.93 9.74 1.42
C SER A 33 -16.55 10.01 0.82
N SER A 34 -16.48 10.89 -0.18
CA SER A 34 -15.19 11.31 -0.77
C SER A 34 -14.22 11.92 0.26
N ALA A 35 -14.74 12.54 1.32
CA ALA A 35 -13.92 13.13 2.38
C ALA A 35 -13.30 12.06 3.28
N GLU A 36 -14.05 10.99 3.58
CA GLU A 36 -13.53 9.86 4.36
C GLU A 36 -12.55 9.02 3.56
N ALA A 37 -12.83 8.80 2.26
CA ALA A 37 -11.88 8.14 1.36
C ALA A 37 -10.55 8.91 1.29
N ALA A 38 -10.62 10.24 1.25
CA ALA A 38 -9.43 11.09 1.24
C ALA A 38 -8.63 11.07 2.55
N ALA A 39 -9.14 10.53 3.66
CA ALA A 39 -8.36 10.38 4.88
C ALA A 39 -7.33 9.24 4.78
N PHE A 40 -7.48 8.34 3.80
CA PHE A 40 -6.56 7.24 3.59
C PHE A 40 -5.42 7.63 2.64
N ASP A 41 -4.35 6.83 2.70
CA ASP A 41 -3.17 7.01 1.87
C ASP A 41 -3.17 6.10 0.64
N MET A 42 -3.61 4.86 0.81
CA MET A 42 -3.60 3.82 -0.22
C MET A 42 -4.79 2.88 -0.09
N GLY A 43 -5.15 2.24 -1.20
CA GLY A 43 -6.17 1.20 -1.29
C GLY A 43 -5.61 -0.13 -1.78
N TRP A 44 -6.14 -1.23 -1.23
CA TRP A 44 -5.96 -2.58 -1.75
C TRP A 44 -7.31 -3.20 -2.08
N ALA A 45 -7.51 -3.57 -3.35
CA ALA A 45 -8.78 -4.06 -3.87
C ALA A 45 -8.59 -5.21 -4.85
N GLY A 46 -9.73 -5.73 -5.32
CA GLY A 46 -9.76 -6.75 -6.37
C GLY A 46 -9.74 -8.19 -5.85
N CYS A 47 -10.29 -9.08 -6.67
CA CYS A 47 -10.45 -10.51 -6.35
C CYS A 47 -9.51 -11.37 -7.19
N ILE A 48 -9.62 -11.27 -8.51
CA ILE A 48 -8.77 -12.01 -9.46
C ILE A 48 -7.50 -11.22 -9.71
N THR A 49 -7.65 -10.02 -10.29
CA THR A 49 -6.60 -9.01 -10.37
C THR A 49 -6.64 -8.19 -9.09
N GLN A 50 -5.52 -8.19 -8.37
CA GLN A 50 -5.33 -7.36 -7.19
C GLN A 50 -4.90 -5.97 -7.63
N VAL A 51 -5.43 -4.93 -6.99
CA VAL A 51 -5.05 -3.54 -7.28
C VAL A 51 -4.55 -2.90 -6.01
N LEU A 52 -3.29 -2.48 -6.00
CA LEU A 52 -2.73 -1.58 -5.01
C LEU A 52 -2.70 -0.18 -5.63
N GLU A 53 -3.32 0.79 -4.99
CA GLU A 53 -3.42 2.15 -5.53
C GLU A 53 -3.18 3.20 -4.47
N THR A 54 -2.71 4.35 -4.93
CA THR A 54 -2.47 5.53 -4.11
C THR A 54 -3.71 6.41 -4.13
N GLU A 55 -4.18 6.86 -2.97
CA GLU A 55 -5.37 7.70 -2.90
C GLU A 55 -5.14 9.06 -3.58
N ARG A 56 -6.22 9.66 -4.09
CA ARG A 56 -6.11 10.88 -4.89
C ARG A 56 -5.45 12.01 -4.08
N GLY A 57 -4.40 12.61 -4.65
CA GLY A 57 -3.67 13.70 -4.02
C GLY A 57 -2.60 13.23 -3.02
N ARG A 58 -2.38 11.92 -2.90
CA ARG A 58 -1.25 11.30 -2.21
C ARG A 58 -0.10 11.03 -3.19
N SER A 59 1.04 10.64 -2.64
CA SER A 59 2.23 10.29 -3.40
C SER A 59 2.84 9.04 -2.77
N ALA A 60 2.99 7.99 -3.56
CA ALA A 60 3.63 6.76 -3.11
C ALA A 60 4.51 6.16 -4.20
N GLY A 61 5.57 5.47 -3.78
CA GLY A 61 6.52 4.82 -4.66
C GLY A 61 7.25 3.68 -3.95
N LEU A 62 8.07 2.95 -4.69
CA LEU A 62 8.81 1.80 -4.17
C LEU A 62 10.28 2.15 -3.91
N LEU A 63 10.74 1.80 -2.71
CA LEU A 63 12.15 1.73 -2.36
C LEU A 63 12.63 0.27 -2.57
N PRO A 64 13.64 0.02 -3.41
CA PRO A 64 14.13 -1.34 -3.68
C PRO A 64 14.70 -2.05 -2.45
N LYS A 65 14.70 -3.39 -2.45
CA LYS A 65 15.03 -4.23 -1.29
C LYS A 65 16.42 -4.06 -0.67
N ASP A 66 17.38 -3.56 -1.44
CA ASP A 66 18.77 -3.37 -1.02
C ASP A 66 19.15 -1.88 -0.89
N ALA A 67 18.18 -0.98 -1.08
CA ALA A 67 18.42 0.44 -0.92
C ALA A 67 18.45 0.82 0.57
N ASP A 68 19.25 1.83 0.90
CA ASP A 68 19.31 2.36 2.26
C ASP A 68 17.95 2.94 2.68
N ALA A 69 17.36 2.38 3.74
CA ALA A 69 16.06 2.75 4.27
C ALA A 69 16.15 3.98 5.19
N THR A 70 16.10 5.17 4.62
CA THR A 70 16.21 6.45 5.32
C THR A 70 15.01 7.34 5.01
N LEU A 71 14.80 8.39 5.81
CA LEU A 71 13.79 9.41 5.53
C LEU A 71 13.97 10.01 4.13
N SER A 72 15.20 10.36 3.74
CA SER A 72 15.47 11.02 2.46
C SER A 72 15.23 10.08 1.28
N SER A 73 15.71 8.85 1.34
CA SER A 73 15.49 7.85 0.27
C SER A 73 14.02 7.48 0.14
N CYS A 74 13.31 7.32 1.25
CA CYS A 74 11.89 7.00 1.21
C CYS A 74 11.04 8.18 0.72
N ARG A 75 11.33 9.41 1.14
CA ARG A 75 10.67 10.61 0.60
C ARG A 75 10.90 10.75 -0.90
N ALA A 76 12.12 10.48 -1.37
CA ALA A 76 12.45 10.52 -2.79
C ALA A 76 11.67 9.45 -3.58
N ALA A 77 11.61 8.21 -3.07
CA ALA A 77 10.80 7.15 -3.67
C ALA A 77 9.32 7.53 -3.74
N ALA A 78 8.74 8.01 -2.64
CA ALA A 78 7.34 8.43 -2.58
C ALA A 78 7.04 9.56 -3.58
N SER A 79 7.95 10.54 -3.71
CA SER A 79 7.82 11.67 -4.63
C SER A 79 8.02 11.29 -6.10
N GLY A 80 8.72 10.18 -6.35
CA GLY A 80 8.91 9.62 -7.69
C GLY A 80 7.65 8.97 -8.27
N GLY A 81 6.70 8.60 -7.41
CA GLY A 81 5.44 7.96 -7.83
C GLY A 81 5.62 6.50 -8.22
N GLY A 82 4.75 6.04 -9.12
CA GLY A 82 4.77 4.68 -9.69
C GLY A 82 3.90 3.66 -8.96
N LEU A 83 3.16 4.11 -7.94
CA LEU A 83 2.13 3.31 -7.26
C LEU A 83 0.72 3.94 -7.39
N GLU A 84 0.50 4.79 -8.40
CA GLU A 84 -0.81 5.45 -8.61
C GLU A 84 -1.91 4.41 -8.80
N GLN A 85 -1.63 3.36 -9.59
CA GLN A 85 -2.49 2.18 -9.71
C GLN A 85 -1.66 1.00 -10.22
N VAL A 86 -1.60 -0.08 -9.43
CA VAL A 86 -0.78 -1.26 -9.70
C VAL A 86 -1.66 -2.50 -9.70
N SER A 87 -1.98 -2.98 -10.89
CA SER A 87 -2.67 -4.25 -11.10
C SER A 87 -1.69 -5.43 -10.99
N ILE A 88 -2.06 -6.46 -10.23
CA ILE A 88 -1.22 -7.61 -9.91
C ILE A 88 -2.02 -8.90 -10.10
N ASP A 89 -1.60 -9.74 -11.04
CA ASP A 89 -2.32 -10.98 -11.41
C ASP A 89 -1.65 -12.26 -10.89
N SER A 90 -0.40 -12.18 -10.44
CA SER A 90 0.34 -13.34 -9.94
C SER A 90 1.46 -12.95 -9.00
N GLN A 91 2.02 -13.94 -8.28
CA GLN A 91 3.23 -13.74 -7.48
C GLN A 91 4.42 -13.25 -8.32
N ARG A 92 4.54 -13.76 -9.55
CA ARG A 92 5.61 -13.35 -10.46
C ARG A 92 5.44 -11.89 -10.88
N ASP A 93 4.22 -11.50 -11.24
CA ASP A 93 3.90 -10.13 -11.62
C ASP A 93 4.12 -9.14 -10.45
N MET A 94 3.81 -9.57 -9.22
CA MET A 94 4.15 -8.81 -8.01
C MET A 94 5.66 -8.59 -7.89
N ALA A 95 6.46 -9.64 -8.11
CA ALA A 95 7.91 -9.56 -8.06
C ALA A 95 8.50 -8.71 -9.19
N ASP A 96 7.96 -8.82 -10.40
CA ASP A 96 8.37 -8.04 -11.58
C ASP A 96 8.11 -6.53 -11.35
N LYS A 97 7.13 -6.18 -10.51
CA LYS A 97 6.86 -4.81 -10.05
C LYS A 97 7.69 -4.37 -8.83
N GLY A 98 8.55 -5.24 -8.29
CA GLY A 98 9.42 -4.92 -7.16
C GLY A 98 8.76 -5.02 -5.79
N LEU A 99 7.52 -5.52 -5.69
CA LEU A 99 6.82 -5.77 -4.43
C LEU A 99 7.31 -7.09 -3.82
N VAL A 100 8.57 -7.10 -3.36
CA VAL A 100 9.25 -8.30 -2.83
C VAL A 100 9.68 -8.11 -1.38
N PRO A 101 9.85 -9.19 -0.59
CA PRO A 101 10.43 -9.10 0.73
C PRO A 101 11.76 -8.31 0.75
N GLY A 102 11.86 -7.37 1.68
CA GLY A 102 12.97 -6.44 1.81
C GLY A 102 12.73 -5.08 1.15
N ALA A 103 11.93 -5.00 0.08
CA ALA A 103 11.52 -3.71 -0.51
C ALA A 103 10.58 -2.96 0.44
N ALA A 104 10.39 -1.67 0.20
CA ALA A 104 9.47 -0.86 0.99
C ALA A 104 8.56 -0.01 0.12
N ILE A 105 7.29 0.06 0.51
CA ILE A 105 6.34 1.05 0.00
C ILE A 105 6.58 2.34 0.79
N CYS A 106 6.84 3.43 0.09
CA CYS A 106 7.10 4.74 0.65
C CYS A 106 5.98 5.69 0.30
N VAL A 107 5.45 6.40 1.29
CA VAL A 107 4.24 7.21 1.16
C VAL A 107 4.46 8.58 1.81
N ILE A 108 3.98 9.63 1.15
CA ILE A 108 3.75 10.94 1.78
C ILE A 108 2.28 11.01 2.17
N THR A 109 2.02 10.98 3.47
CA THR A 109 0.67 10.87 4.03
C THR A 109 -0.11 12.18 3.90
N ASP A 110 -1.37 12.16 4.32
CA ASP A 110 -2.22 13.34 4.42
C ASP A 110 -1.68 14.42 5.36
N GLN A 111 -1.11 14.01 6.47
CA GLN A 111 -0.48 14.89 7.45
C GLN A 111 0.95 15.28 7.04
N LYS A 112 1.36 15.03 5.79
CA LYS A 112 2.69 15.35 5.24
C LYS A 112 3.85 14.63 5.91
N ARG A 113 3.56 13.56 6.65
CA ARG A 113 4.56 12.65 7.20
C ARG A 113 5.08 11.74 6.09
N VAL A 114 6.28 11.20 6.31
CA VAL A 114 6.80 10.14 5.43
C VAL A 114 6.63 8.84 6.18
N ALA A 115 5.91 7.91 5.55
CA ALA A 115 5.77 6.55 6.04
C ALA A 115 6.52 5.58 5.13
N MET A 116 7.12 4.57 5.75
CA MET A 116 7.76 3.46 5.09
C MET A 116 7.12 2.17 5.58
N ALA A 117 6.58 1.38 4.66
CA ALA A 117 6.08 0.03 4.91
C ALA A 117 7.01 -0.98 4.27
N LYS A 118 7.94 -1.53 5.06
CA LYS A 118 8.87 -2.56 4.61
C LYS A 118 8.15 -3.88 4.46
N ILE A 119 8.20 -4.47 3.27
CA ILE A 119 7.60 -5.76 2.96
C ILE A 119 8.43 -6.85 3.65
N ASP A 120 7.82 -7.52 4.63
CA ASP A 120 8.44 -8.61 5.37
C ASP A 120 8.18 -9.94 4.68
N LYS A 121 6.98 -10.12 4.13
CA LYS A 121 6.55 -11.35 3.47
C LYS A 121 5.47 -11.10 2.44
N VAL A 122 5.54 -11.86 1.35
CA VAL A 122 4.47 -11.98 0.36
C VAL A 122 4.03 -13.44 0.32
N THR A 123 2.72 -13.67 0.31
CA THR A 123 2.14 -15.00 0.05
C THR A 123 1.16 -14.88 -1.10
N TRP A 124 1.24 -15.80 -2.06
CA TRP A 124 0.31 -15.84 -3.18
C TRP A 124 -0.42 -17.19 -3.18
N ALA A 125 -1.39 -17.31 -2.29
CA ALA A 125 -2.33 -18.43 -2.24
C ALA A 125 -3.68 -17.99 -2.81
N THR A 126 -4.77 -18.72 -2.53
CA THR A 126 -6.14 -18.34 -2.92
C THR A 126 -6.48 -16.89 -2.53
N ASN A 127 -5.89 -16.37 -1.45
CA ASN A 127 -5.93 -14.95 -1.09
C ASN A 127 -4.49 -14.43 -0.94
N PRO A 128 -4.00 -13.56 -1.83
CA PRO A 128 -2.64 -13.03 -1.72
C PRO A 128 -2.49 -12.12 -0.51
N THR A 129 -1.36 -12.13 0.18
CA THR A 129 -1.18 -11.30 1.38
C THR A 129 0.19 -10.66 1.38
N ILE A 130 0.28 -9.43 1.88
CA ILE A 130 1.53 -8.73 2.12
C ILE A 130 1.64 -8.45 3.62
N ASP A 131 2.66 -8.99 4.26
CA ASP A 131 3.02 -8.61 5.62
C ASP A 131 4.08 -7.51 5.55
N PHE A 132 3.94 -6.45 6.35
CA PHE A 132 4.91 -5.35 6.43
C PHE A 132 5.02 -4.74 7.83
N SER A 133 6.15 -4.09 8.04
CA SER A 133 6.49 -3.31 9.22
C SER A 133 6.53 -1.83 8.85
N VAL A 134 5.88 -0.99 9.64
CA VAL A 134 5.74 0.45 9.36
C VAL A 134 6.72 1.26 10.20
N THR A 135 7.35 2.25 9.59
CA THR A 135 8.09 3.32 10.25
C THR A 135 7.56 4.65 9.75
N THR A 136 7.27 5.58 10.65
CA THR A 136 6.83 6.93 10.31
C THR A 136 7.82 7.96 10.81
N TRP A 137 8.04 9.00 10.00
CA TRP A 137 8.86 10.15 10.35
C TRP A 137 8.00 11.42 10.30
N GLY A 138 8.04 12.19 11.38
CA GLY A 138 7.40 13.49 11.53
C GLY A 138 8.33 14.64 11.20
#